data_AF-A0A438BSA5-F1
#
_entry.id   AF-A0A438BSA5-F1
#
_cell.length_a   1.000
_cell.length_b   1.000
_cell.length_c   1.000
_cell.angle_alpha   90.00
_cell.angle_beta   90.00
_cell.angle_gamma   90.00
#
_symmetry.space_group_name_H-M   'P 1'
#
loop_
_entity.id
_entity.type
_entity.pdbx_description
1 polymer ?
#
loop_
_entity_poly.entity_id
_entity_poly.type
_entity_poly.pdbx_seq_one_letter_code
_entity_poly.pdbx_strand_id
1 'polypeptide(L)'
;MSTSNSISSVIPMFNGEHYHIWAVKMRFYLRSQGLWNVVMSEANPPPLGANPTVAQMKAYEEEKLKKDKAITCLHSGLADHIFTKIMDLETPK
;
A
#
# COMPACT_ATOMS: atom_id res chain seq x y z
N MET A 1 34.08 9.81 5.69
CA MET A 1 32.68 10.23 5.50
C MET A 1 31.83 8.98 5.49
N SER A 2 31.14 8.69 6.60
CA SER A 2 30.24 7.54 6.67
C SER A 2 29.01 7.88 5.85
N THR A 3 28.88 7.28 4.67
CA THR A 3 27.62 7.30 3.94
C THR A 3 26.62 6.51 4.78
N SER A 4 25.75 7.22 5.48
CA SER A 4 24.51 6.65 5.99
C SER A 4 23.72 6.18 4.77
N ASN A 5 23.94 4.92 4.38
CA ASN A 5 23.11 4.23 3.42
C ASN A 5 21.77 4.00 4.12
N SER A 6 20.92 5.03 4.09
CA SER A 6 19.50 4.86 4.32
C SER A 6 19.08 3.74 3.40
N ILE A 7 18.76 2.57 3.97
CA ILE A 7 18.15 1.48 3.23
C ILE A 7 16.76 2.00 2.88
N SER A 8 16.67 2.85 1.86
CA SER A 8 15.44 3.09 1.13
C SER A 8 15.05 1.72 0.63
N SER A 9 14.10 1.09 1.33
CA SER A 9 13.60 -0.22 0.95
C SER A 9 12.90 -0.01 -0.38
N VAL A 10 13.60 -0.36 -1.47
CA VAL A 10 13.04 -0.26 -2.80
C VAL A 10 11.81 -1.17 -2.84
N ILE A 11 10.68 -0.62 -3.29
CA ILE A 11 9.43 -1.38 -3.42
C ILE A 11 9.72 -2.61 -4.29
N PRO A 12 9.41 -3.84 -3.81
CA PRO A 12 9.60 -5.04 -4.60
C PRO A 12 8.73 -4.99 -5.87
N MET A 13 9.35 -5.11 -7.04
CA MET A 13 8.64 -5.13 -8.31
C MET A 13 8.27 -6.55 -8.73
N PHE A 14 7.02 -6.73 -9.17
CA PHE A 14 6.50 -7.96 -9.76
C PHE A 14 6.39 -7.81 -11.27
N ASN A 15 7.10 -8.67 -11.99
CA ASN A 15 7.13 -8.68 -13.46
C ASN A 15 6.34 -9.85 -14.07
N GLY A 16 5.62 -10.63 -13.26
CA GLY A 16 4.92 -11.84 -13.70
C GLY A 16 5.63 -13.15 -13.33
N GLU A 17 6.86 -13.10 -12.84
CA GLU A 17 7.63 -14.28 -12.45
C GLU A 17 7.86 -14.36 -10.93
N HIS A 18 8.20 -15.56 -10.44
CA HIS A 18 8.61 -15.80 -9.05
C HIS A 18 7.67 -15.19 -8.00
N TYR A 19 6.36 -15.29 -8.23
CA TYR A 19 5.32 -14.68 -7.37
C TYR A 19 5.53 -14.95 -5.87
N HIS A 20 5.90 -16.18 -5.51
CA HIS A 20 6.15 -16.56 -4.12
C HIS A 20 7.27 -15.72 -3.46
N ILE A 21 8.33 -15.39 -4.19
CA ILE A 21 9.43 -14.53 -3.70
C ILE A 21 8.93 -13.09 -3.56
N TRP A 22 8.24 -12.57 -4.58
CA TRP A 22 7.71 -11.21 -4.55
C TRP A 22 6.71 -11.02 -3.41
N ALA A 23 5.78 -11.95 -3.22
CA ALA A 23 4.75 -11.88 -2.19
C ALA A 23 5.37 -11.82 -0.78
N VAL A 24 6.43 -12.60 -0.52
CA VAL A 24 7.16 -12.54 0.75
C VAL A 24 7.86 -11.19 0.92
N LYS A 25 8.57 -10.70 -0.10
CA LYS A 25 9.25 -9.39 -0.06
C LYS A 25 8.27 -8.24 0.15
N MET A 26 7.16 -8.21 -0.60
CA MET A 26 6.13 -7.18 -0.52
C MET A 26 5.45 -7.20 0.86
N ARG A 27 5.18 -8.38 1.42
CA ARG A 27 4.67 -8.50 2.80
C ARG A 27 5.61 -7.86 3.82
N PHE A 28 6.91 -8.15 3.76
CA PHE A 28 7.88 -7.55 4.69
C PHE A 28 8.03 -6.04 4.48
N TYR A 29 7.99 -5.58 3.22
CA TYR A 29 7.97 -4.16 2.91
C TYR A 29 6.73 -3.46 3.51
N LEU A 30 5.52 -3.98 3.30
CA LEU A 30 4.31 -3.41 3.88
C LEU A 30 4.32 -3.44 5.41
N ARG A 31 4.90 -4.47 6.03
CA ARG A 31 5.07 -4.54 7.49
C ARG A 31 6.01 -3.46 8.02
N SER A 32 7.13 -3.20 7.35
CA SER A 32 8.07 -2.14 7.78
C SER A 32 7.45 -0.75 7.66
N GLN A 33 6.47 -0.58 6.76
CA GLN A 33 5.71 0.66 6.59
C GLN A 33 4.46 0.77 7.46
N GLY A 34 4.13 -0.26 8.27
CA GLY A 34 2.88 -0.31 9.04
C GLY A 34 1.60 -0.46 8.21
N LEU A 35 1.73 -0.84 6.93
CA LEU A 35 0.63 -0.93 5.96
C LEU A 35 0.03 -2.34 5.85
N TRP A 36 0.70 -3.37 6.37
CA TRP A 36 0.23 -4.76 6.24
C TRP A 36 -1.20 -4.96 6.78
N ASN A 37 -1.50 -4.39 7.95
CA ASN A 37 -2.84 -4.51 8.54
C ASN A 37 -3.90 -3.76 7.73
N VAL A 38 -3.50 -2.66 7.06
CA VAL A 38 -4.38 -1.87 6.20
C VAL A 38 -4.74 -2.66 4.93
N VAL A 39 -3.78 -3.40 4.36
CA VAL A 39 -4.04 -4.29 3.21
C VAL A 39 -4.93 -5.47 3.59
N MET A 40 -4.77 -6.02 4.80
CA MET A 40 -5.58 -7.14 5.28
C MET A 40 -6.98 -6.72 5.74
N SER A 41 -7.16 -5.45 6.14
CA SER A 41 -8.43 -4.91 6.60
C SER A 41 -9.18 -4.29 5.43
N GLU A 42 -10.18 -4.99 4.90
CA GLU A 42 -11.06 -4.45 3.86
C GLU A 42 -11.99 -3.33 4.38
N ALA A 43 -12.10 -3.19 5.71
CA ALA A 43 -12.96 -2.21 6.34
C ALA A 43 -12.43 -0.78 6.14
N ASN A 44 -13.32 0.11 5.70
CA ASN A 44 -13.08 1.56 5.76
C ASN A 44 -13.01 2.01 7.23
N PRO A 45 -12.27 3.10 7.53
CA PRO A 45 -12.32 3.69 8.86
C PRO A 45 -13.78 4.03 9.22
N PRO A 46 -14.18 3.83 10.49
CA PRO A 46 -15.53 4.17 10.93
C PRO A 46 -15.87 5.63 10.60
N PRO A 47 -17.11 5.93 10.19
CA PRO A 47 -17.52 7.30 9.94
C PRO A 47 -17.40 8.12 11.22
N LEU A 48 -16.99 9.38 11.07
CA LEU A 48 -16.98 10.33 12.18
C LEU A 48 -18.41 10.55 12.69
N GLY A 49 -18.57 10.65 14.01
CA GLY A 49 -19.85 11.01 14.63
C GLY A 49 -20.23 12.47 14.36
N ALA A 50 -21.42 12.90 14.82
CA ALA A 50 -21.98 14.22 14.52
C ALA A 50 -21.12 15.41 14.99
N ASN A 51 -20.31 15.25 16.05
CA ASN A 51 -19.43 16.28 16.60
C ASN A 51 -18.05 15.69 16.92
N PRO A 52 -17.21 15.43 15.90
CA PRO A 52 -15.91 14.85 16.13
C PRO A 52 -14.95 15.89 16.72
N THR A 53 -14.06 15.46 17.59
CA THR A 53 -12.96 16.30 18.06
C THR A 53 -11.91 16.45 16.94
N VAL A 54 -11.10 17.51 17.01
CA VAL A 54 -9.98 17.72 16.07
C VAL A 54 -9.05 16.50 16.03
N ALA A 55 -8.83 15.85 17.17
CA ALA A 55 -8.03 14.63 17.26
C ALA A 55 -8.67 13.45 16.50
N GLN A 56 -10.00 13.31 16.57
CA GLN A 56 -10.72 12.27 15.83
C GLN A 56 -10.70 12.52 14.32
N MET A 57 -10.87 13.78 13.89
CA MET A 57 -10.76 14.16 12.48
C MET A 57 -9.37 13.84 11.92
N LYS A 58 -8.31 14.22 12.65
CA LYS A 58 -6.94 13.94 12.26
C LYS A 58 -6.66 12.44 12.15
N ALA A 59 -7.10 11.64 13.13
CA ALA A 59 -6.92 10.19 13.10
C ALA A 59 -7.65 9.54 11.91
N TYR A 60 -8.86 10.00 11.58
CA TYR A 60 -9.62 9.53 10.42
C TYR A 60 -8.91 9.84 9.09
N GLU A 61 -8.37 11.05 8.94
CA GLU A 61 -7.59 11.44 7.76
C GLU A 61 -6.29 10.63 7.63
N GLU A 62 -5.58 10.42 8.74
CA GLU A 62 -4.37 9.59 8.76
C GLU A 62 -4.67 8.14 8.34
N GLU A 63 -5.79 7.56 8.79
CA GLU A 63 -6.17 6.21 8.42
C GLU A 63 -6.58 6.09 6.95
N LYS A 64 -7.31 7.08 6.43
CA LYS A 64 -7.61 7.19 5.00
C LYS A 64 -6.32 7.29 4.18
N LEU A 65 -5.38 8.12 4.59
CA LEU A 65 -4.09 8.29 3.91
C LEU A 65 -3.26 7.00 3.92
N LYS A 66 -3.29 6.21 5.01
CA LYS A 66 -2.61 4.90 5.05
C LYS A 66 -3.20 3.94 4.02
N LYS A 67 -4.52 3.94 3.83
CA LYS A 67 -5.18 3.11 2.81
C LYS A 67 -4.71 3.49 1.41
N ASP A 68 -4.70 4.78 1.09
CA ASP A 68 -4.21 5.26 -0.21
C ASP A 68 -2.72 4.92 -0.40
N LYS A 69 -1.89 5.09 0.64
CA LYS A 69 -0.47 4.71 0.62
C LYS A 69 -0.24 3.21 0.38
N ALA A 70 -1.08 2.35 0.97
CA ALA A 70 -1.02 0.91 0.77
C ALA A 70 -1.33 0.54 -0.69
N ILE A 71 -2.37 1.14 -1.27
CA ILE A 71 -2.74 0.96 -2.69
C ILE A 71 -1.59 1.43 -3.58
N THR A 72 -1.05 2.63 -3.35
CA THR A 72 0.09 3.15 -4.12
C THR A 72 1.29 2.22 -4.04
N CYS A 73 1.64 1.69 -2.85
CA CYS A 73 2.74 0.74 -2.71
C CYS A 73 2.54 -0.54 -3.53
N LEU A 74 1.32 -1.09 -3.53
CA LEU A 74 1.00 -2.28 -4.28
C LEU A 74 1.11 -2.02 -5.79
N HIS A 75 0.54 -0.91 -6.29
CA HIS A 75 0.61 -0.53 -7.70
C HIS A 75 2.03 -0.22 -8.16
N SER A 76 2.81 0.53 -7.38
CA SER A 76 4.23 0.80 -7.68
C SER A 76 5.10 -0.46 -7.62
N GLY A 77 4.62 -1.53 -6.98
CA GLY A 77 5.25 -2.84 -6.96
C GLY A 77 4.93 -3.71 -8.16
N LEU A 78 4.24 -3.22 -9.18
CA LEU A 78 3.93 -3.93 -10.41
C LEU A 78 4.76 -3.36 -11.57
N ALA A 79 5.23 -4.24 -12.45
CA ALA A 79 5.73 -3.81 -13.75
C ALA A 79 4.57 -3.30 -14.63
N ASP A 80 4.84 -2.34 -15.50
CA ASP A 80 3.82 -1.67 -16.31
C ASP A 80 2.94 -2.67 -17.10
N HIS A 81 3.55 -3.70 -17.71
CA HIS A 81 2.78 -4.70 -18.48
C HIS A 81 1.87 -5.57 -17.61
N ILE A 82 2.16 -5.71 -16.31
CA ILE A 82 1.27 -6.38 -15.36
C ILE A 82 0.15 -5.41 -14.96
N PHE A 83 0.48 -4.16 -14.68
CA PHE A 83 -0.49 -3.13 -14.34
C PHE A 83 -1.52 -2.91 -15.46
N THR A 84 -1.07 -2.80 -16.71
CA THR A 84 -1.95 -2.70 -17.89
C THR A 84 -2.90 -3.89 -17.99
N LYS A 85 -2.41 -5.11 -17.79
CA LYS A 85 -3.27 -6.31 -17.80
C LYS A 85 -4.37 -6.27 -16.73
N ILE A 86 -4.10 -5.69 -15.56
CA ILE A 86 -5.11 -5.53 -14.51
C ILE A 86 -6.14 -4.47 -14.93
N MET A 87 -5.70 -3.32 -15.44
CA MET A 87 -6.60 -2.27 -15.92
C MET A 87 -7.54 -2.77 -17.00
N ASP A 88 -7.03 -3.54 -17.97
CA ASP A 88 -7.84 -4.10 -19.08
C ASP A 88 -8.92 -5.08 -18.59
N LEU A 89 -8.73 -5.70 -17.42
CA LEU A 89 -9.71 -6.59 -16.79
C LEU A 89 -10.78 -5.82 -15.99
N GLU A 90 -10.46 -4.63 -15.48
CA GLU A 90 -11.40 -3.78 -14.74
C GLU A 90 -12.30 -2.96 -15.66
N THR A 91 -11.88 -2.71 -16.91
CA THR A 91 -12.74 -2.09 -17.93
C THR A 91 -13.76 -3.11 -18.47
N PRO A 92 -15.08 -2.86 -18.35
CA PRO A 92 -16.09 -3.67 -19.02
C PRO A 92 -15.84 -3.66 -20.54
N LYS A 93 -16.05 -4.80 -21.19
CA LYS A 93 -16.07 -4.89 -22.67
C LYS A 93 -17.20 -4.08 -23.28
#